data_AF-A0A2P2LV90-F1
#
_entry.id   AF-A0A2P2LV90-F1
#
_cell.length_a   1.000
_cell.length_b   1.000
_cell.length_c   1.000
_cell.angle_alpha   90.00
_cell.angle_beta   90.00
_cell.angle_gamma   90.00
#
_symmetry.space_group_name_H-M   'P 1'
#
loop_
_entity.id
_entity.type
_entity.pdbx_description
1 polymer ?
#
loop_
_entity_poly.entity_id
_entity_poly.type
_entity_poly.pdbx_seq_one_letter_code
_entity_poly.pdbx_strand_id
1 'polypeptide(L)'
;MCFTWSFGFKQYSDTLYSGFDKLQKTNIIRDYLEDINEIPKCRMFWPREIWSKYVNKLEDLKYEENSVKAVQCLNDMVTNSLIHVNDCLKYMSALQDPAIFRFCAIPQIMAIGTLALCYNNIEVFRGVVKMRRGKITTRTSFCLVNYNLNIL
;
A
#
# COMPACT_ATOMS: atom_id res chain seq x y z
N MET A 1 -21.56 9.83 -21.48
CA MET A 1 -22.48 10.75 -20.78
C MET A 1 -21.69 11.52 -19.75
N CYS A 2 -21.58 12.83 -19.97
CA CYS A 2 -20.82 13.77 -19.15
C CYS A 2 -21.75 14.26 -18.03
N PHE A 3 -21.44 13.98 -16.76
CA PHE A 3 -22.14 14.57 -15.62
C PHE A 3 -21.30 15.74 -15.10
N THR A 4 -21.78 16.96 -15.32
CA THR A 4 -21.21 18.19 -14.78
C THR A 4 -21.57 18.34 -13.30
N TRP A 5 -20.70 17.86 -12.40
CA TRP A 5 -20.74 18.16 -10.96
C TRP A 5 -19.78 19.31 -10.66
N SER A 6 -20.29 20.55 -10.61
CA SER A 6 -19.48 21.75 -10.44
C SER A 6 -19.52 22.26 -8.99
N PHE A 7 -18.35 22.67 -8.52
CA PHE A 7 -18.00 23.34 -7.25
C PHE A 7 -17.69 22.52 -5.99
N GLY A 8 -18.49 21.53 -5.57
CA GLY A 8 -18.21 20.79 -4.32
C GLY A 8 -17.23 19.60 -4.43
N PHE A 9 -17.20 18.93 -5.59
CA PHE A 9 -16.45 17.69 -5.79
C PHE A 9 -14.97 17.91 -6.11
N LYS A 10 -14.58 19.11 -6.55
CA LYS A 10 -13.23 19.39 -7.05
C LYS A 10 -12.19 19.48 -5.92
N GLN A 11 -12.58 20.03 -4.77
CA GLN A 11 -11.74 20.02 -3.57
C GLN A 11 -11.63 18.62 -2.96
N TYR A 12 -12.69 17.82 -3.09
CA TYR A 12 -12.69 16.41 -2.70
C TYR A 12 -11.85 15.55 -3.65
N SER A 13 -11.83 15.81 -4.97
CA SER A 13 -11.03 15.03 -5.92
C SER A 13 -9.53 15.22 -5.70
N ASP A 14 -9.06 16.46 -5.58
CA ASP A 14 -7.62 16.72 -5.44
C ASP A 14 -7.07 16.16 -4.11
N THR A 15 -7.91 16.14 -3.06
CA THR A 15 -7.57 15.58 -1.74
C THR A 15 -7.76 14.05 -1.68
N LEU A 16 -8.81 13.50 -2.31
CA LEU A 16 -9.01 12.05 -2.52
C LEU A 16 -7.83 11.44 -3.26
N TYR A 17 -7.36 12.09 -4.32
CA TYR A 17 -6.19 11.66 -5.07
C TYR A 17 -4.96 11.56 -4.15
N SER A 18 -4.70 12.56 -3.30
CA SER A 18 -3.54 12.55 -2.41
C SER A 18 -3.53 11.43 -1.35
N GLY A 19 -4.71 11.01 -0.87
CA GLY A 19 -4.86 9.95 0.14
C GLY A 19 -4.93 8.54 -0.46
N PHE A 20 -5.55 8.39 -1.64
CA PHE A 20 -5.57 7.13 -2.39
C PHE A 20 -4.21 6.79 -3.00
N ASP A 21 -3.46 7.79 -3.47
CA ASP A 21 -2.16 7.60 -4.11
C ASP A 21 -1.10 7.08 -3.12
N LYS A 22 -1.23 7.41 -1.83
CA LYS A 22 -0.37 6.92 -0.75
C LYS A 22 -0.43 5.39 -0.57
N LEU A 23 -1.53 4.74 -0.96
CA LEU A 23 -1.68 3.27 -0.90
C LEU A 23 -1.05 2.54 -2.08
N GLN A 24 -0.82 3.22 -3.22
CA GLN A 24 -0.11 2.61 -4.34
C GLN A 24 1.30 2.17 -3.93
N LYS A 25 1.93 2.90 -2.99
CA LYS A 25 3.24 2.56 -2.43
C LYS A 25 3.30 1.17 -1.81
N THR A 26 2.20 0.68 -1.23
CA THR A 26 2.15 -0.69 -0.71
C THR A 26 2.14 -1.74 -1.82
N ASN A 27 1.45 -1.48 -2.93
CA ASN A 27 1.48 -2.37 -4.08
C ASN A 27 2.89 -2.40 -4.68
N ILE A 28 3.56 -1.25 -4.78
CA ILE A 28 4.96 -1.14 -5.23
C ILE A 28 5.92 -2.00 -4.38
N ILE A 29 5.70 -2.10 -3.07
CA ILE A 29 6.56 -2.93 -2.20
C ILE A 29 6.27 -4.42 -2.40
N ARG A 30 4.98 -4.80 -2.46
CA ARG A 30 4.58 -6.21 -2.61
C ARG A 30 4.93 -6.77 -3.99
N ASP A 31 4.76 -5.98 -5.04
CA ASP A 31 4.82 -6.41 -6.43
C ASP A 31 6.25 -6.31 -7.01
N TYR A 32 7.26 -6.09 -6.16
CA TYR A 32 8.68 -5.98 -6.51
C TYR A 32 9.14 -7.05 -7.51
N LEU A 33 8.82 -8.32 -7.28
CA LEU A 33 9.31 -9.42 -8.12
C LEU A 33 8.61 -9.44 -9.49
N GLU A 34 7.36 -9.01 -9.57
CA GLU A 34 6.63 -8.87 -10.83
C GLU A 34 7.23 -7.70 -11.65
N ASP A 35 7.48 -6.56 -11.00
CA ASP A 35 8.04 -5.36 -11.63
C ASP A 35 9.45 -5.59 -12.19
N ILE A 36 10.30 -6.31 -11.43
CA ILE A 36 11.68 -6.62 -11.82
C ILE A 36 11.77 -7.68 -12.91
N ASN A 37 10.79 -8.57 -13.01
CA ASN A 37 10.78 -9.61 -14.05
C ASN A 37 9.96 -9.20 -15.30
N GLU A 38 9.46 -7.97 -15.35
CA GLU A 38 8.66 -7.50 -16.50
C GLU A 38 9.50 -7.39 -17.78
N ILE A 39 8.99 -7.96 -18.87
CA ILE A 39 9.61 -7.97 -20.21
C ILE A 39 8.81 -7.02 -21.12
N PRO A 40 9.45 -6.16 -21.95
CA PRO A 40 10.87 -6.15 -22.31
C PRO A 40 11.79 -5.34 -21.38
N LYS A 41 11.24 -4.61 -20.41
CA LYS A 41 12.02 -3.74 -19.52
C LYS A 41 11.49 -3.81 -18.10
N CYS A 42 12.39 -4.12 -17.17
CA CYS A 42 12.13 -4.09 -15.74
C CYS A 42 11.62 -2.70 -15.32
N ARG A 43 10.55 -2.66 -14.53
CA ARG A 43 10.06 -1.42 -13.91
C ARG A 43 10.68 -1.27 -12.53
N MET A 44 11.23 -0.08 -12.27
CA MET A 44 11.89 0.23 -11.00
C MET A 44 11.13 1.35 -10.32
N PHE A 45 10.24 1.01 -9.41
CA PHE A 45 9.48 1.99 -8.63
C PHE A 45 10.11 2.28 -7.26
N TRP A 46 11.06 1.46 -6.81
CA TRP A 46 11.71 1.65 -5.52
C TRP A 46 12.69 2.84 -5.60
N PRO A 47 12.60 3.79 -4.65
CA PRO A 47 13.42 5.00 -4.65
C PRO A 47 14.90 4.65 -4.45
N ARG A 48 15.75 5.23 -5.30
CA ARG A 48 17.20 4.97 -5.31
C ARG A 48 17.83 5.36 -3.98
N GLU A 49 17.32 6.38 -3.32
CA GLU A 49 17.81 6.86 -2.02
C GLU A 49 17.72 5.78 -0.93
N ILE A 50 16.79 4.81 -1.05
CA ILE A 50 16.62 3.72 -0.09
C ILE A 50 17.48 2.52 -0.50
N TRP A 51 17.23 1.95 -1.69
CA TRP A 51 17.86 0.67 -2.05
C TRP A 51 19.36 0.78 -2.33
N SER A 52 19.86 1.94 -2.75
CA SER A 52 21.30 2.13 -3.02
C SER A 52 22.17 2.06 -1.78
N LYS A 53 21.58 2.14 -0.57
CA LYS A 53 22.29 1.88 0.70
C LYS A 53 22.66 0.41 0.88
N TYR A 54 21.96 -0.49 0.19
CA TYR A 54 22.03 -1.94 0.39
C TYR A 54 22.69 -2.64 -0.80
N VAL A 55 22.36 -2.25 -2.04
CA VAL A 55 22.83 -2.90 -3.27
C VAL A 55 23.18 -1.88 -4.36
N ASN A 56 24.00 -2.30 -5.32
CA ASN A 56 24.40 -1.46 -6.45
C ASN A 56 23.31 -1.38 -7.53
N LYS A 57 22.55 -2.46 -7.72
CA LYS A 57 21.39 -2.52 -8.61
C LYS A 57 20.19 -3.09 -7.87
N LEU A 58 19.01 -2.54 -8.10
CA LEU A 58 17.78 -2.99 -7.44
C LEU A 58 17.51 -4.48 -7.69
N GLU A 59 17.79 -4.96 -8.90
CA GLU A 59 17.61 -6.37 -9.29
C GLU A 59 18.43 -7.34 -8.43
N ASP A 60 19.52 -6.87 -7.83
CA ASP A 60 20.43 -7.71 -7.03
C ASP A 60 19.73 -8.26 -5.77
N LEU A 61 18.64 -7.62 -5.31
CA LEU A 61 17.88 -8.05 -4.14
C LEU A 61 17.14 -9.39 -4.34
N LYS A 62 16.97 -9.85 -5.60
CA LYS A 62 16.34 -11.15 -5.89
C LYS A 62 17.25 -12.34 -5.61
N TYR A 63 18.57 -12.12 -5.55
CA TYR A 63 19.54 -13.19 -5.36
C TYR A 63 19.68 -13.56 -3.89
N GLU A 64 19.78 -14.86 -3.60
CA GLU A 64 19.84 -15.36 -2.22
C GLU A 64 21.04 -14.83 -1.44
N GLU A 65 22.15 -14.55 -2.12
CA GLU A 65 23.36 -13.95 -1.54
C GLU A 65 23.10 -12.59 -0.87
N ASN A 66 22.10 -11.85 -1.36
CA ASN A 66 21.71 -10.56 -0.81
C ASN A 66 20.53 -10.63 0.17
N SER A 67 20.07 -11.83 0.58
CA SER A 67 18.84 -12.00 1.38
C SER A 67 18.79 -11.11 2.63
N VAL A 68 19.90 -10.99 3.37
CA VAL A 68 19.96 -10.16 4.58
C VAL A 68 19.75 -8.69 4.24
N LYS A 69 20.45 -8.19 3.22
CA LYS A 69 20.36 -6.80 2.76
C LYS A 69 19.00 -6.51 2.12
N ALA A 70 18.42 -7.49 1.42
CA ALA A 70 17.10 -7.41 0.83
C ALA A 70 16.01 -7.20 1.89
N VAL A 71 16.03 -8.00 2.95
CA VAL A 71 15.10 -7.85 4.08
C VAL A 71 15.29 -6.50 4.79
N GLN A 72 16.52 -6.04 4.97
CA GLN A 72 16.78 -4.70 5.55
C GLN A 72 16.22 -3.57 4.67
N CYS A 73 16.46 -3.64 3.36
CA CYS A 73 15.91 -2.68 2.39
C CYS A 73 14.38 -2.70 2.39
N LEU A 74 13.77 -3.88 2.46
CA LEU A 74 12.33 -4.06 2.56
C LEU A 74 11.77 -3.40 3.83
N ASN A 75 12.45 -3.56 4.97
CA ASN A 75 12.05 -2.94 6.21
C ASN A 75 12.15 -1.40 6.15
N ASP A 76 13.16 -0.84 5.49
CA ASP A 76 13.27 0.63 5.25
C ASP A 76 12.11 1.11 4.36
N MET A 77 11.80 0.37 3.28
CA MET A 77 10.65 0.66 2.41
C MET A 77 9.31 0.62 3.12
N VAL A 78 9.07 -0.40 3.95
CA VAL A 78 7.85 -0.53 4.75
C VAL A 78 7.77 0.62 5.76
N THR A 79 8.86 0.93 6.45
CA THR A 79 8.92 2.03 7.43
C THR A 79 8.62 3.37 6.76
N ASN A 80 9.22 3.65 5.60
CA ASN A 80 8.94 4.85 4.81
C ASN A 80 7.46 4.95 4.40
N SER A 81 6.83 3.81 4.09
CA SER A 81 5.39 3.78 3.77
C SER A 81 4.50 4.04 4.98
N LEU A 82 4.89 3.55 6.16
CA LEU A 82 4.13 3.72 7.41
C LEU A 82 4.06 5.19 7.87
N ILE A 83 5.01 6.04 7.48
CA ILE A 83 4.98 7.49 7.78
C ILE A 83 3.68 8.13 7.27
N HIS A 84 3.14 7.64 6.16
CA HIS A 84 1.94 8.17 5.54
C HIS A 84 0.63 7.71 6.20
N VAL A 85 0.66 6.68 7.06
CA VAL A 85 -0.54 6.12 7.70
C VAL A 85 -1.26 7.15 8.55
N ASN A 86 -0.52 7.99 9.29
CA ASN A 86 -1.11 9.03 10.12
C ASN A 86 -1.93 10.05 9.33
N ASP A 87 -1.46 10.46 8.15
CA ASP A 87 -2.21 11.38 7.29
C ASP A 87 -3.47 10.71 6.75
N CYS A 88 -3.40 9.43 6.38
CA CYS A 88 -4.56 8.66 5.92
C CYS A 88 -5.61 8.52 7.03
N LEU A 89 -5.20 8.25 8.27
CA LEU A 89 -6.12 8.15 9.43
C LEU A 89 -6.79 9.50 9.72
N LYS A 90 -6.03 10.60 9.72
CA LYS A 90 -6.57 11.96 9.88
C LYS A 90 -7.59 12.29 8.80
N TYR A 91 -7.28 11.97 7.54
CA TYR A 91 -8.22 12.17 6.43
C TYR A 91 -9.51 11.36 6.62
N MET A 92 -9.40 10.06 6.94
CA MET A 92 -10.57 9.21 7.17
C MET A 92 -11.44 9.69 8.33
N SER A 93 -10.84 10.27 9.38
CA SER A 93 -11.60 10.83 10.51
C SER A 93 -12.44 12.06 10.16
N ALA A 94 -12.11 12.75 9.06
CA ALA A 94 -12.87 13.91 8.58
C ALA A 94 -14.02 13.54 7.62
N LEU A 95 -14.13 12.27 7.22
CA LEU A 95 -15.19 11.80 6.32
C LEU A 95 -16.49 11.59 7.10
N GLN A 96 -17.55 12.30 6.70
CA GLN A 96 -18.87 12.20 7.33
C GLN A 96 -19.80 11.20 6.64
N ASP A 97 -19.66 11.03 5.32
CA ASP A 97 -20.49 10.11 4.55
C ASP A 97 -20.04 8.64 4.78
N PRO A 98 -20.91 7.78 5.33
CA PRO A 98 -20.57 6.38 5.60
C PRO A 98 -20.15 5.57 4.36
N ALA A 99 -20.75 5.83 3.19
CA ALA A 99 -20.42 5.13 1.95
C ALA A 99 -19.05 5.55 1.42
N ILE A 100 -18.74 6.85 1.49
CA ILE A 100 -17.41 7.38 1.12
C ILE A 100 -16.34 6.88 2.10
N PHE A 101 -16.64 6.87 3.40
CA PHE A 101 -15.74 6.30 4.41
C PHE A 101 -15.42 4.84 4.12
N ARG A 102 -16.43 4.00 3.86
CA ARG A 102 -16.22 2.58 3.52
C ARG A 102 -15.37 2.41 2.27
N PHE A 103 -15.65 3.19 1.23
CA PHE A 103 -14.90 3.16 -0.02
C PHE A 103 -13.41 3.50 0.18
N CYS A 104 -13.10 4.44 1.08
CA CYS A 104 -11.73 4.83 1.40
C CYS A 104 -11.05 3.86 2.39
N ALA A 105 -11.76 3.40 3.42
CA ALA A 105 -11.19 2.62 4.51
C ALA A 105 -10.82 1.19 4.12
N ILE A 106 -11.61 0.54 3.25
CA ILE A 106 -11.36 -0.85 2.84
C ILE A 106 -9.99 -0.99 2.14
N PRO A 107 -9.64 -0.19 1.11
CA PRO A 107 -8.30 -0.18 0.52
C PRO A 107 -7.18 0.14 1.52
N GLN A 108 -7.42 1.02 2.49
CA GLN A 108 -6.42 1.42 3.49
C GLN A 108 -6.07 0.26 4.43
N ILE A 109 -7.07 -0.42 4.97
CA ILE A 109 -6.89 -1.61 5.83
C ILE A 109 -6.19 -2.72 5.06
N MET A 110 -6.57 -2.90 3.79
CA MET A 110 -5.97 -3.87 2.89
C MET A 110 -4.46 -3.64 2.70
N ALA A 111 -4.05 -2.41 2.48
CA ALA A 111 -2.64 -2.11 2.31
C ALA A 111 -1.87 -2.25 3.62
N ILE A 112 -2.36 -1.72 4.74
CA ILE A 112 -1.69 -1.87 6.05
C ILE A 112 -1.54 -3.37 6.38
N GLY A 113 -2.58 -4.16 6.12
CA GLY A 113 -2.53 -5.62 6.28
C GLY A 113 -1.50 -6.29 5.37
N THR A 114 -1.29 -5.76 4.16
CA THR A 114 -0.27 -6.24 3.22
C THR A 114 1.13 -5.85 3.67
N LEU A 115 1.35 -4.60 4.08
CA LEU A 115 2.64 -4.14 4.65
C LEU A 115 3.06 -4.99 5.85
N ALA A 116 2.11 -5.35 6.71
CA ALA A 116 2.38 -6.25 7.84
C ALA A 116 2.80 -7.66 7.43
N LEU A 117 2.36 -8.16 6.26
CA LEU A 117 2.82 -9.45 5.72
C LEU A 117 4.17 -9.33 5.02
N CYS A 118 4.47 -8.17 4.42
CA CYS A 118 5.75 -7.92 3.77
C CYS A 118 6.86 -7.61 4.79
N TYR A 119 6.53 -7.06 5.96
CA TYR A 119 7.53 -6.70 6.96
C TYR A 119 8.38 -7.91 7.38
N ASN A 120 9.69 -7.75 7.29
CA ASN A 120 10.70 -8.75 7.61
C ASN A 120 10.50 -10.11 6.87
N ASN A 121 9.92 -10.09 5.67
CA ASN A 121 9.56 -11.29 4.93
C ASN A 121 10.36 -11.43 3.62
N ILE A 122 11.27 -12.40 3.56
CA ILE A 122 12.10 -12.67 2.37
C ILE A 122 11.28 -13.16 1.17
N GLU A 123 10.08 -13.71 1.40
CA GLU A 123 9.23 -14.25 0.33
C GLU A 123 8.80 -13.17 -0.68
N VAL A 124 8.86 -11.89 -0.31
CA VAL A 124 8.63 -10.77 -1.24
C VAL A 124 9.60 -10.78 -2.43
N PHE A 125 10.82 -11.31 -2.23
CA PHE A 125 11.85 -11.39 -3.26
C PHE A 125 11.85 -12.73 -4.01
N ARG A 126 11.04 -13.70 -3.56
CA ARG A 126 11.07 -15.10 -4.06
C ARG A 126 9.73 -15.54 -4.66
N GLY A 127 8.64 -14.84 -4.33
CA GLY A 127 7.31 -15.16 -4.82
C GLY A 127 6.29 -14.07 -4.50
N VAL A 128 5.01 -14.43 -4.64
CA VAL A 128 3.90 -13.49 -4.48
C VAL A 128 3.38 -13.52 -3.05
N VAL A 129 3.55 -12.42 -2.32
CA VAL A 129 3.02 -12.24 -0.96
C VAL A 129 1.63 -11.59 -1.02
N LYS A 130 0.55 -12.38 -0.95
CA LYS A 130 -0.83 -11.87 -1.03
C LYS A 130 -1.67 -12.25 0.19
N MET A 131 -2.47 -11.30 0.69
CA MET A 131 -3.50 -11.61 1.69
C MET A 131 -4.57 -12.55 1.12
N ARG A 132 -4.89 -13.61 1.86
CA ARG A 132 -6.04 -14.48 1.53
C ARG A 132 -7.36 -13.73 1.73
N ARG A 133 -8.29 -13.88 0.79
CA ARG A 133 -9.62 -13.23 0.77
C ARG A 133 -10.39 -13.31 2.11
N GLY A 134 -10.32 -14.45 2.81
CA GLY A 134 -11.00 -14.61 4.11
C GLY A 134 -10.49 -13.67 5.22
N LYS A 135 -9.18 -13.42 5.30
CA LYS A 135 -8.61 -12.52 6.33
C LYS A 135 -8.95 -11.06 6.07
N ILE A 136 -9.17 -10.72 4.81
CA ILE A 136 -9.57 -9.38 4.37
C ILE A 136 -10.98 -9.10 4.89
N THR A 137 -11.94 -9.98 4.57
CA THR A 137 -13.33 -9.85 5.00
C THR A 137 -13.45 -9.73 6.51
N THR A 138 -12.76 -10.59 7.28
CA THR A 138 -12.80 -10.52 8.75
C THR A 138 -12.24 -9.21 9.31
N ARG A 139 -11.10 -8.72 8.77
CA ARG A 139 -10.46 -7.48 9.24
C ARG A 139 -11.25 -6.23 8.84
N THR A 140 -11.83 -6.20 7.64
CA THR A 140 -12.71 -5.10 7.23
C THR A 140 -13.98 -5.09 8.07
N SER A 141 -14.61 -6.24 8.32
CA SER A 141 -15.80 -6.31 9.18
C SER A 141 -15.50 -5.84 10.60
N PHE A 142 -14.34 -6.21 11.18
CA PHE A 142 -13.96 -5.74 12.51
C PHE A 142 -13.72 -4.22 12.59
N CYS A 143 -13.06 -3.62 11.58
CA CYS A 143 -12.88 -2.17 11.55
C CYS A 143 -14.20 -1.41 11.37
N LEU A 144 -15.11 -1.91 10.55
CA LEU A 144 -16.41 -1.26 10.35
C LEU A 144 -17.28 -1.34 11.60
N VAL A 145 -17.23 -2.45 12.33
CA VAL A 145 -17.97 -2.63 13.60
C VAL A 145 -17.40 -1.75 14.73
N ASN A 146 -16.07 -1.63 14.88
CA ASN A 146 -15.48 -0.87 15.99
C ASN A 146 -15.56 0.65 15.84
N TYR A 147 -15.72 1.18 14.62
CA TYR A 147 -15.92 2.62 14.38
C TYR A 147 -17.40 3.04 14.38
N ASN A 148 -18.29 2.24 14.98
CA ASN A 148 -19.73 2.56 15.15
C ASN A 148 -20.48 2.80 13.82
N LEU A 149 -20.06 2.14 12.73
CA LEU A 149 -20.87 2.03 11.53
C LEU A 149 -21.78 0.80 11.67
N ASN A 150 -22.84 0.93 12.48
CA ASN A 150 -23.92 -0.05 12.52
C ASN A 150 -24.54 -0.17 11.13
N ILE A 151 -24.25 -1.27 10.44
CA ILE A 151 -24.99 -1.72 9.27
C ILE A 151 -25.39 -3.16 9.56
N LEU A 152 -26.51 -3.31 10.27
CA LEU A 152 -27.48 -4.34 9.95
C LEU A 152 -28.50 -3.72 8.99
#